data_AF-A0AAV9R4C8-F1
#
_entry.id   AF-A0AAV9R4C8-F1
#
_cell.length_a   1.000
_cell.length_b   1.000
_cell.length_c   1.000
_cell.angle_alpha   90.00
_cell.angle_beta   90.00
_cell.angle_gamma   90.00
#
_symmetry.space_group_name_H-M   'P 1'
#
loop_
_entity.id
_entity.type
_entity.pdbx_description
1 polymer ?
#
loop_
_entity_poly.entity_id
_entity_poly.type
_entity_poly.pdbx_seq_one_letter_code
_entity_poly.pdbx_strand_id
1 'polypeptide(L)'
;MGVVGDVGQGPGEEDHFLGPEAGCPYRVSAPGPGSWVLDCSLSWISLGPPSNVGPISSPPHIPPVLGQILRSPFMKFVAHAVSFTLFLGLLVVNASDRFEGVKNLPNETITDHPRQVFRVKTTQFSWTEMLIMKWVLGMIWSECKEIWSDGPREYIMHLWNVLDFGMLSIFVASFTARLMAFLKASKAQQYVDMHVPDEDLSNASLPDEVAYFTYARIKWRPSDPQIISEGLYAIAVVLSFSRIAYILPANESFGPLQISLGRTVKDIFKFMVIFIMVFVAFMIGMFNLYSYYLGAKYNPAFTT
;
A
#
# COMPACT_ATOMS: atom_id res chain seq x y z
N MET A 1 11.15 -53.15 66.35
CA MET A 1 10.21 -53.94 65.53
C MET A 1 10.31 -53.35 64.11
N GLY A 2 11.21 -53.76 63.22
CA GLY A 2 11.68 -55.12 62.90
C GLY A 2 10.52 -55.89 62.26
N VAL A 3 10.58 -56.51 61.08
CA VAL A 3 11.67 -56.99 60.20
C VAL A 3 10.93 -57.46 58.91
N VAL A 4 11.26 -56.99 57.70
CA VAL A 4 12.08 -57.65 56.62
C VAL A 4 11.30 -58.53 55.61
N GLY A 5 11.78 -58.45 54.35
CA GLY A 5 11.66 -59.42 53.25
C GLY A 5 11.61 -58.67 51.90
N ASP A 6 12.70 -58.21 51.26
CA ASP A 6 13.88 -58.91 50.68
C ASP A 6 13.48 -60.12 49.80
N VAL A 7 14.08 -60.46 48.64
CA VAL A 7 15.16 -59.98 47.75
C VAL A 7 15.22 -61.00 46.58
N GLY A 8 15.85 -60.65 45.45
CA GLY A 8 16.48 -61.60 44.49
C GLY A 8 15.92 -61.48 43.06
N GLN A 9 16.57 -60.94 42.02
CA GLN A 9 17.97 -60.79 41.58
C GLN A 9 18.56 -62.00 40.80
N GLY A 10 18.61 -61.82 39.46
CA GLY A 10 19.64 -62.29 38.50
C GLY A 10 19.66 -63.77 38.10
N PRO A 11 20.48 -64.18 37.09
CA PRO A 11 21.41 -63.44 36.20
C PRO A 11 20.96 -63.58 34.70
N GLY A 12 21.53 -63.01 33.64
CA GLY A 12 22.80 -62.38 33.32
C GLY A 12 23.22 -62.91 31.94
N GLU A 13 23.31 -62.05 30.92
CA GLU A 13 24.19 -62.27 29.76
C GLU A 13 24.49 -60.91 29.11
N GLU A 14 25.73 -60.47 29.29
CA GLU A 14 26.37 -59.40 28.54
C GLU A 14 26.81 -59.96 27.19
N ASP A 15 26.65 -59.19 26.11
CA ASP A 15 27.71 -59.10 25.10
C ASP A 15 27.66 -57.72 24.42
N HIS A 16 28.77 -57.01 24.60
CA HIS A 16 29.17 -55.79 23.89
C HIS A 16 29.25 -56.03 22.38
N PHE A 17 28.98 -55.01 21.54
CA PHE A 17 29.93 -54.47 20.54
C PHE A 17 29.32 -53.27 19.76
N LEU A 18 29.94 -52.09 19.93
CA LEU A 18 30.19 -50.96 19.01
C LEU A 18 29.05 -50.41 18.08
N GLY A 19 28.72 -49.11 18.25
CA GLY A 19 27.91 -48.31 17.29
C GLY A 19 28.72 -47.85 16.04
N PRO A 20 28.41 -46.70 15.40
CA PRO A 20 27.19 -45.87 15.40
C PRO A 20 26.69 -45.57 13.96
N GLU A 21 25.40 -45.34 13.68
CA GLU A 21 24.99 -44.50 12.53
C GLU A 21 23.63 -43.81 12.73
N ALA A 22 23.54 -42.64 12.11
CA ALA A 22 22.54 -41.59 12.20
C ALA A 22 21.15 -41.92 11.64
N GLY A 23 20.13 -41.15 12.03
CA GLY A 23 18.88 -41.07 11.26
C GLY A 23 17.70 -40.40 11.95
N CYS A 24 17.67 -39.06 11.99
CA CYS A 24 16.44 -38.29 12.24
C CYS A 24 15.47 -38.42 11.05
N PRO A 25 14.16 -38.66 11.23
CA PRO A 25 13.20 -38.47 10.15
C PRO A 25 12.70 -37.02 10.16
N TYR A 26 13.43 -36.11 9.50
CA TYR A 26 12.83 -34.84 9.06
C TYR A 26 11.98 -35.11 7.82
N ARG A 27 10.66 -35.09 8.02
CA ARG A 27 9.66 -34.99 6.96
C ARG A 27 9.91 -33.70 6.17
N VAL A 28 10.40 -33.83 4.94
CA VAL A 28 10.54 -32.74 3.97
C VAL A 28 9.17 -32.15 3.70
N SER A 29 8.90 -30.99 4.29
CA SER A 29 7.75 -30.15 3.94
C SER A 29 8.13 -29.32 2.71
N ALA A 30 7.18 -29.17 1.79
CA ALA A 30 7.31 -28.43 0.54
C ALA A 30 7.90 -27.01 0.73
N PRO A 31 8.62 -26.46 -0.26
CA PRO A 31 9.14 -25.10 -0.17
C PRO A 31 7.98 -24.10 -0.17
N GLY A 32 7.92 -23.26 0.86
CA GLY A 32 6.93 -22.19 1.01
C GLY A 32 7.05 -21.07 -0.05
N PRO A 33 6.06 -20.16 -0.10
CA PRO A 33 5.79 -19.24 -1.23
C PRO A 33 6.87 -18.17 -1.51
N GLY A 34 7.90 -18.04 -0.66
CA GLY A 34 8.96 -17.03 -0.78
C GLY A 34 10.08 -17.33 -1.79
N SER A 35 9.92 -18.32 -2.68
CA SER A 35 10.96 -18.64 -3.69
C SER A 35 10.90 -17.76 -4.94
N TRP A 36 9.75 -17.18 -5.27
CA TRP A 36 9.48 -16.60 -6.60
C TRP A 36 9.56 -15.07 -6.70
N VAL A 37 9.73 -14.39 -5.56
CA VAL A 37 9.65 -12.91 -5.49
C VAL A 37 10.98 -12.25 -5.88
N LEU A 38 12.12 -12.87 -5.57
CA LEU A 38 13.45 -12.32 -5.88
C LEU A 38 13.91 -12.52 -7.33
N ASP A 39 13.44 -13.57 -8.02
CA ASP A 39 13.81 -13.78 -9.43
C ASP A 39 13.30 -12.65 -10.35
N CYS A 40 12.19 -11.99 -10.00
CA CYS A 40 11.68 -10.88 -10.82
C CYS A 40 12.29 -9.52 -10.50
N SER A 41 12.61 -9.21 -9.24
CA SER A 41 13.26 -7.92 -8.91
C SER A 41 14.66 -7.81 -9.54
N LEU A 42 15.34 -8.94 -9.77
CA LEU A 42 16.63 -9.00 -10.48
C LEU A 42 16.47 -9.02 -12.01
N SER A 43 15.37 -9.55 -12.54
CA SER A 43 15.13 -9.62 -14.00
C SER A 43 14.90 -8.25 -14.65
N TRP A 44 14.32 -7.28 -13.92
CA TRP A 44 14.08 -5.92 -14.41
C TRP A 44 15.36 -5.06 -14.63
N ILE A 45 16.51 -5.49 -14.09
CA ILE A 45 17.80 -4.79 -14.31
C ILE A 45 18.43 -5.21 -15.66
N SER A 46 17.93 -6.26 -16.33
CA SER A 46 18.56 -6.87 -17.53
C SER A 46 17.93 -6.52 -18.88
N LEU A 47 16.93 -5.66 -18.98
CA LEU A 47 16.34 -5.28 -20.28
C LEU A 47 17.01 -4.03 -20.86
N GLY A 48 18.18 -4.23 -21.47
CA GLY A 48 18.80 -3.29 -22.43
C GLY A 48 18.45 -3.64 -23.89
N PRO A 49 18.59 -2.69 -24.84
CA PRO A 49 18.11 -2.84 -26.23
C PRO A 49 18.90 -3.87 -27.05
N PRO A 50 18.37 -4.35 -28.18
CA PRO A 50 18.94 -5.49 -28.89
C PRO A 50 20.19 -5.13 -29.70
N SER A 51 21.27 -5.88 -29.41
CA SER A 51 22.31 -6.39 -30.29
C SER A 51 22.90 -5.46 -31.37
N ASN A 52 24.11 -4.93 -31.10
CA ASN A 52 25.29 -5.07 -31.98
C ASN A 52 26.52 -4.30 -31.45
N VAL A 53 27.34 -4.90 -30.55
CA VAL A 53 28.78 -4.59 -30.41
C VAL A 53 29.49 -5.78 -29.73
N GLY A 54 30.54 -6.32 -30.37
CA GLY A 54 31.79 -6.96 -29.88
C GLY A 54 31.88 -7.80 -28.57
N PRO A 55 32.94 -8.62 -28.42
CA PRO A 55 33.08 -9.55 -27.30
C PRO A 55 33.37 -8.83 -25.97
N ILE A 56 32.34 -8.79 -25.12
CA ILE A 56 32.33 -9.09 -23.68
C ILE A 56 33.60 -8.73 -22.91
N SER A 57 33.60 -7.54 -22.30
CA SER A 57 34.12 -7.40 -20.93
C SER A 57 33.02 -7.88 -19.97
N SER A 58 33.38 -8.78 -19.06
CA SER A 58 32.51 -9.40 -18.07
C SER A 58 31.79 -8.37 -17.19
N PRO A 59 30.51 -8.61 -16.81
CA PRO A 59 29.85 -7.77 -15.81
C PRO A 59 30.49 -8.01 -14.43
N PRO A 60 30.38 -7.07 -13.49
CA PRO A 60 30.96 -7.23 -12.17
C PRO A 60 30.34 -8.45 -11.48
N HIS A 61 31.17 -9.46 -11.22
CA HIS A 61 30.80 -10.63 -10.45
C HIS A 61 30.39 -10.19 -9.04
N ILE A 62 29.09 -10.25 -8.75
CA ILE A 62 28.61 -10.27 -7.38
C ILE A 62 29.26 -11.51 -6.74
N PRO A 63 30.02 -11.38 -5.63
CA PRO A 63 30.74 -12.51 -5.09
C PRO A 63 29.76 -13.63 -4.66
N PRO A 64 30.08 -14.92 -4.91
CA PRO A 64 29.15 -16.03 -4.72
C PRO A 64 28.66 -16.17 -3.26
N VAL A 65 29.47 -15.70 -2.31
CA VAL A 65 29.14 -15.64 -0.89
C VAL A 65 28.00 -14.66 -0.60
N LEU A 66 27.95 -13.50 -1.28
CA LEU A 66 26.84 -12.55 -1.13
C LEU A 66 25.53 -13.13 -1.68
N GLY A 67 25.59 -13.83 -2.81
CA GLY A 67 24.42 -14.49 -3.41
C GLY A 67 23.84 -15.59 -2.53
N GLN A 68 24.69 -16.35 -1.82
CA GLN A 68 24.25 -17.36 -0.85
C GLN A 68 23.65 -16.74 0.41
N ILE A 69 24.24 -15.66 0.94
CA ILE A 69 23.71 -14.94 2.10
C ILE A 69 22.35 -14.29 1.79
N LEU A 70 22.18 -13.69 0.60
CA LEU A 70 20.92 -13.09 0.15
C LEU A 70 19.79 -14.11 -0.05
N ARG A 71 20.11 -15.39 -0.27
CA ARG A 71 19.11 -16.45 -0.43
C ARG A 71 18.53 -16.94 0.90
N SER A 72 19.10 -16.51 2.03
CA SER A 72 18.62 -16.85 3.38
C SER A 72 17.21 -16.30 3.64
N PRO A 73 16.30 -17.08 4.25
CA PRO A 73 14.92 -16.65 4.55
C PRO A 73 14.86 -15.39 5.42
N PHE A 74 15.81 -15.21 6.34
CA PHE A 74 15.91 -14.00 7.15
C PHE A 74 16.23 -12.76 6.30
N MET A 75 17.18 -12.86 5.36
CA MET A 75 17.55 -11.73 4.50
C MET A 75 16.40 -11.32 3.57
N LYS A 76 15.57 -12.27 3.13
CA LYS A 76 14.35 -11.97 2.37
C LYS A 76 13.36 -11.16 3.20
N PHE A 77 13.10 -11.58 4.45
CA PHE A 77 12.23 -10.85 5.36
C PHE A 77 12.73 -9.42 5.60
N VAL A 78 14.02 -9.26 5.92
CA VAL A 78 14.62 -7.93 6.13
C VAL A 78 14.54 -7.06 4.88
N ALA A 79 14.82 -7.62 3.69
CA ALA A 79 14.72 -6.87 2.44
C ALA A 79 13.29 -6.37 2.18
N HIS A 80 12.28 -7.19 2.45
CA HIS A 80 10.87 -6.78 2.36
C HIS A 80 10.53 -5.67 3.36
N ALA A 81 10.93 -5.82 4.62
CA ALA A 81 10.68 -4.83 5.67
C ALA A 81 11.35 -3.48 5.37
N VAL A 82 12.60 -3.50 4.90
CA VAL A 82 13.35 -2.29 4.53
C VAL A 82 12.73 -1.62 3.31
N SER A 83 12.38 -2.38 2.27
CA SER A 83 11.69 -1.86 1.08
C SER A 83 10.38 -1.15 1.45
N PHE A 84 9.59 -1.76 2.34
CA PHE A 84 8.36 -1.19 2.82
C PHE A 84 8.57 0.07 3.69
N THR A 85 9.59 0.06 4.55
CA THR A 85 9.95 1.24 5.36
C THR A 85 10.41 2.40 4.49
N LEU A 86 11.21 2.14 3.44
CA LEU A 86 11.62 3.14 2.46
C LEU A 86 10.41 3.72 1.71
N PHE A 87 9.43 2.89 1.36
CA PHE A 87 8.18 3.35 0.76
C PHE A 87 7.41 4.30 1.67
N LEU A 88 7.26 3.98 2.96
CA LEU A 88 6.65 4.90 3.92
C LEU A 88 7.44 6.20 4.05
N GLY A 89 8.78 6.13 4.03
CA GLY A 89 9.64 7.31 3.98
C GLY A 89 9.39 8.17 2.75
N LEU A 90 9.23 7.57 1.56
CA LEU A 90 8.89 8.28 0.33
C LEU A 90 7.53 8.97 0.40
N LEU A 91 6.53 8.35 1.05
CA LEU A 91 5.22 8.99 1.28
C LEU A 91 5.36 10.23 2.18
N VAL A 92 6.17 10.15 3.24
CA VAL A 92 6.42 11.29 4.14
C VAL A 92 7.17 12.40 3.42
N VAL A 93 8.19 12.07 2.62
CA VAL A 93 8.94 13.06 1.81
C VAL A 93 8.05 13.69 0.74
N ASN A 94 7.12 12.94 0.13
CA ASN A 94 6.15 13.52 -0.81
C ASN A 94 5.22 14.53 -0.13
N ALA A 95 4.91 14.34 1.17
CA ALA A 95 4.13 15.26 1.97
C ALA A 95 4.94 16.44 2.56
N SER A 96 6.27 16.30 2.68
CA SER A 96 7.10 17.24 3.45
C SER A 96 7.15 18.65 2.89
N ASP A 97 7.00 18.82 1.57
CA ASP A 97 6.96 20.12 0.91
C ASP A 97 5.83 21.04 1.43
N ARG A 98 4.86 20.48 2.15
CA ARG A 98 3.68 21.18 2.69
C ARG A 98 3.73 21.37 4.21
N PHE A 99 4.77 20.91 4.91
CA PHE A 99 4.84 20.98 6.36
C PHE A 99 4.95 22.42 6.89
N GLU A 100 5.60 23.32 6.15
CA GLU A 100 5.69 24.75 6.49
C GLU A 100 4.45 25.57 6.10
N GLY A 101 3.41 24.91 5.55
CA GLY A 101 2.19 25.54 5.06
C GLY A 101 2.23 25.89 3.57
N VAL A 102 1.04 26.04 2.98
CA VAL A 102 0.90 26.39 1.56
C VAL A 102 1.12 27.88 1.40
N LYS A 103 2.09 28.27 0.56
CA LYS A 103 2.49 29.68 0.36
C LYS A 103 1.42 30.54 -0.34
N ASN A 104 0.47 29.92 -1.05
CA ASN A 104 -0.51 30.60 -1.90
C ASN A 104 -1.94 30.37 -1.40
N LEU A 105 -2.81 31.36 -1.59
CA LEU A 105 -4.22 31.21 -1.24
C LEU A 105 -4.93 30.27 -2.24
N PRO A 106 -5.98 29.52 -1.81
CA PRO A 106 -6.74 28.64 -2.70
C PRO A 106 -7.45 29.35 -3.87
N ASN A 107 -7.54 30.68 -3.82
CA ASN A 107 -8.13 31.55 -4.84
C ASN A 107 -7.15 32.04 -5.90
N GLU A 108 -5.85 31.94 -5.65
CA GLU A 108 -4.83 32.50 -6.54
C GLU A 108 -4.34 31.44 -7.54
N THR A 109 -4.24 31.84 -8.80
CA THR A 109 -3.70 31.02 -9.89
C THR A 109 -2.36 31.60 -10.31
N ILE A 110 -1.28 30.88 -10.02
CA ILE A 110 0.08 31.28 -10.42
C ILE A 110 0.54 30.34 -11.53
N THR A 111 0.73 30.89 -12.71
CA THR A 111 1.28 30.21 -13.88
C THR A 111 2.72 30.67 -14.09
N ASP A 112 3.60 29.77 -14.57
CA ASP A 112 5.00 30.14 -14.85
C ASP A 112 5.12 30.86 -16.20
N HIS A 113 4.19 30.56 -17.11
CA HIS A 113 4.10 31.19 -18.41
C HIS A 113 2.67 31.73 -18.61
N PRO A 114 2.53 32.90 -19.25
CA PRO A 114 1.22 33.52 -19.46
C PRO A 114 0.25 32.69 -20.31
N ARG A 115 0.78 31.81 -21.18
CA ARG A 115 0.01 30.86 -22.01
C ARG A 115 -0.27 29.52 -21.32
N GLN A 116 0.31 29.26 -20.15
CA GLN A 116 0.16 27.98 -19.47
C GLN A 116 -1.15 27.91 -18.69
N VAL A 117 -1.93 26.86 -18.93
CA VAL A 117 -3.12 26.53 -18.17
C VAL A 117 -2.71 26.09 -16.76
N PHE A 118 -3.25 26.78 -15.74
CA PHE A 118 -2.96 26.54 -14.32
C PHE A 118 -3.02 25.04 -13.95
N ARG A 119 -3.98 24.30 -14.52
CA ARG A 119 -4.14 22.88 -14.24
C ARG A 119 -2.92 22.03 -14.57
N VAL A 120 -2.22 22.30 -15.67
CA VAL A 120 -1.06 21.51 -16.11
C VAL A 120 0.01 21.49 -15.03
N LYS A 121 0.32 22.65 -14.44
CA LYS A 121 1.29 22.78 -13.34
C LYS A 121 0.88 21.99 -12.10
N THR A 122 -0.42 22.02 -11.74
CA THR A 122 -0.92 21.32 -10.54
C THR A 122 -1.00 19.80 -10.68
N THR A 123 -1.17 19.29 -11.91
CA THR A 123 -1.36 17.85 -12.17
C THR A 123 -0.09 17.15 -12.67
N GLN A 124 1.03 17.86 -12.76
CA GLN A 124 2.31 17.27 -13.16
C GLN A 124 2.80 16.24 -12.11
N PHE A 125 3.42 15.16 -12.61
CA PHE A 125 3.99 14.12 -11.77
C PHE A 125 5.37 14.55 -11.25
N SER A 126 5.55 14.47 -9.94
CA SER A 126 6.86 14.72 -9.32
C SER A 126 7.76 13.47 -9.38
N TRP A 127 9.07 13.66 -9.23
CA TRP A 127 10.00 12.53 -9.14
C TRP A 127 9.67 11.58 -7.98
N THR A 128 9.20 12.10 -6.84
CA THR A 128 8.77 11.27 -5.70
C THR A 128 7.53 10.45 -6.03
N GLU A 129 6.54 11.04 -6.71
CA GLU A 129 5.34 10.32 -7.18
C GLU A 129 5.71 9.21 -8.18
N MET A 130 6.67 9.44 -9.08
CA MET A 130 7.15 8.41 -10.01
C MET A 130 7.80 7.23 -9.30
N LEU A 131 8.57 7.47 -8.23
CA LEU A 131 9.16 6.41 -7.41
C LEU A 131 8.09 5.61 -6.66
N ILE A 132 7.08 6.29 -6.10
CA ILE A 132 5.95 5.65 -5.43
C ILE A 132 5.17 4.77 -6.42
N MET A 133 4.86 5.28 -7.63
CA MET A 133 4.18 4.51 -8.67
C MET A 133 4.99 3.27 -9.07
N LYS A 134 6.30 3.41 -9.27
CA LYS A 134 7.18 2.27 -9.56
C LYS A 134 7.15 1.23 -8.45
N TRP A 135 7.16 1.65 -7.19
CA TRP A 135 7.10 0.74 -6.05
C TRP A 135 5.75 0.00 -5.99
N VAL A 136 4.63 0.72 -6.16
CA VAL A 136 3.28 0.14 -6.18
C VAL A 136 3.13 -0.91 -7.28
N LEU A 137 3.65 -0.64 -8.49
CA LEU A 137 3.66 -1.63 -9.58
C LEU A 137 4.41 -2.91 -9.22
N GLY A 138 5.56 -2.77 -8.53
CA GLY A 138 6.33 -3.91 -8.04
C GLY A 138 5.56 -4.76 -7.02
N MET A 139 4.82 -4.11 -6.13
CA MET A 139 3.98 -4.80 -5.15
C MET A 139 2.78 -5.49 -5.80
N ILE A 140 2.09 -4.84 -6.73
CA ILE A 140 0.99 -5.47 -7.48
C ILE A 140 1.48 -6.73 -8.19
N TRP A 141 2.64 -6.65 -8.84
CA TRP A 141 3.25 -7.83 -9.48
C TRP A 141 3.53 -8.95 -8.47
N SER A 142 4.02 -8.63 -7.27
CA SER A 142 4.25 -9.61 -6.21
C SER A 142 2.94 -10.28 -5.76
N GLU A 143 1.91 -9.50 -5.47
CA GLU A 143 0.62 -10.00 -5.01
C GLU A 143 -0.10 -10.83 -6.09
N CYS A 144 -0.02 -10.42 -7.36
CA CYS A 144 -0.57 -11.20 -8.47
C CYS A 144 0.06 -12.60 -8.56
N LYS A 145 1.37 -12.72 -8.29
CA LYS A 145 2.01 -14.03 -8.25
C LYS A 145 1.56 -14.87 -7.07
N GLU A 146 1.42 -14.26 -5.90
CA GLU A 146 0.95 -14.95 -4.69
C GLU A 146 -0.46 -15.50 -4.87
N ILE A 147 -1.36 -14.71 -5.46
CA ILE A 147 -2.71 -15.15 -5.82
C ILE A 147 -2.67 -16.32 -6.81
N TRP A 148 -1.74 -16.28 -7.77
CA TRP A 148 -1.58 -17.35 -8.76
C TRP A 148 -1.02 -18.64 -8.17
N SER A 149 -0.08 -18.55 -7.21
CA SER A 149 0.53 -19.73 -6.59
C SER A 149 -0.37 -20.40 -5.56
N ASP A 150 -1.04 -19.60 -4.73
CA ASP A 150 -1.77 -20.10 -3.56
C ASP A 150 -3.26 -20.34 -3.89
N GLY A 151 -3.74 -19.71 -4.96
CA GLY A 151 -5.12 -19.76 -5.41
C GLY A 151 -6.01 -18.72 -4.72
N PRO A 152 -7.03 -18.19 -5.42
CA PRO A 152 -7.82 -17.04 -4.94
C PRO A 152 -8.65 -17.35 -3.68
N ARG A 153 -9.06 -18.61 -3.49
CA ARG A 153 -9.88 -19.01 -2.33
C ARG A 153 -9.07 -18.93 -1.03
N GLU A 154 -7.84 -19.44 -1.03
CA GLU A 154 -6.99 -19.42 0.15
C GLU A 154 -6.54 -17.97 0.46
N TYR A 155 -6.23 -17.20 -0.58
CA TYR A 155 -5.84 -15.79 -0.45
C TYR A 155 -6.90 -14.95 0.27
N ILE A 156 -8.18 -15.07 -0.10
CA ILE A 156 -9.26 -14.25 0.48
C ILE A 156 -9.58 -14.64 1.93
N MET A 157 -9.27 -15.88 2.35
CA MET A 157 -9.47 -16.31 3.75
C MET A 157 -8.50 -15.60 4.71
N HIS A 158 -7.36 -15.13 4.21
CA HIS A 158 -6.43 -14.31 4.97
C HIS A 158 -6.82 -12.83 4.87
N LEU A 159 -7.51 -12.32 5.90
CA LEU A 159 -7.98 -10.93 5.97
C LEU A 159 -6.87 -9.89 5.70
N TRP A 160 -5.67 -10.21 6.14
CA TRP A 160 -4.47 -9.43 5.92
C TRP A 160 -4.14 -9.27 4.42
N ASN A 161 -4.06 -10.37 3.67
CA ASN A 161 -3.86 -10.34 2.22
C ASN A 161 -4.96 -9.53 1.51
N VAL A 162 -6.21 -9.59 1.99
CA VAL A 162 -7.30 -8.75 1.48
C VAL A 162 -7.07 -7.26 1.75
N LEU A 163 -6.56 -6.89 2.94
CA LEU A 163 -6.18 -5.50 3.25
C LEU A 163 -5.04 -5.01 2.36
N ASP A 164 -4.05 -5.86 2.07
CA ASP A 164 -2.91 -5.52 1.22
C ASP A 164 -3.35 -5.31 -0.24
N PHE A 165 -4.18 -6.22 -0.78
CA PHE A 165 -4.81 -6.05 -2.09
C PHE A 165 -5.69 -4.79 -2.15
N GLY A 166 -6.49 -4.56 -1.10
CA GLY A 166 -7.34 -3.38 -0.97
C GLY A 166 -6.54 -2.08 -1.03
N MET A 167 -5.47 -1.98 -0.23
CA MET A 167 -4.59 -0.82 -0.20
C MET A 167 -3.95 -0.55 -1.58
N LEU A 168 -3.43 -1.58 -2.24
CA LEU A 168 -2.82 -1.44 -3.57
C LEU A 168 -3.86 -1.03 -4.63
N SER A 169 -5.07 -1.58 -4.57
CA SER A 169 -6.15 -1.21 -5.49
C SER A 169 -6.54 0.27 -5.37
N ILE A 170 -6.56 0.82 -4.15
CA ILE A 170 -6.85 2.24 -3.90
C ILE A 170 -5.72 3.13 -4.43
N PHE A 171 -4.44 2.72 -4.29
CA PHE A 171 -3.33 3.44 -4.91
C PHE A 171 -3.48 3.49 -6.44
N VAL A 172 -3.79 2.36 -7.07
CA VAL A 172 -4.01 2.31 -8.53
C VAL A 172 -5.14 3.25 -8.93
N ALA A 173 -6.29 3.16 -8.24
CA ALA A 173 -7.44 4.02 -8.53
C ALA A 173 -7.10 5.51 -8.40
N SER A 174 -6.35 5.89 -7.36
CA SER A 174 -5.84 7.24 -7.17
C SER A 174 -4.94 7.70 -8.33
N PHE A 175 -3.93 6.91 -8.69
CA PHE A 175 -3.02 7.24 -9.79
C PHE A 175 -3.72 7.28 -11.15
N THR A 176 -4.70 6.40 -11.40
CA THR A 176 -5.51 6.44 -12.62
C THR A 176 -6.36 7.71 -12.68
N ALA A 177 -7.00 8.11 -11.58
CA ALA A 177 -7.77 9.36 -11.52
C ALA A 177 -6.86 10.59 -11.76
N ARG A 178 -5.65 10.59 -11.19
CA ARG A 178 -4.64 11.64 -11.41
C ARG A 178 -4.14 11.68 -12.85
N LEU A 179 -3.88 10.52 -13.46
CA LEU A 179 -3.53 10.42 -14.87
C LEU A 179 -4.65 10.95 -15.77
N MET A 180 -5.90 10.64 -15.48
CA MET A 180 -7.06 11.20 -16.19
C MET A 180 -7.16 12.72 -16.06
N ALA A 181 -6.87 13.28 -14.88
CA ALA A 181 -6.82 14.72 -14.67
C ALA A 181 -5.70 15.37 -15.50
N PHE A 182 -4.51 14.75 -15.51
CA PHE A 182 -3.37 15.19 -16.31
C PHE A 182 -3.66 15.15 -17.82
N LEU A 183 -4.23 14.06 -18.34
CA LEU A 183 -4.56 13.95 -19.76
C LEU A 183 -5.57 15.03 -20.21
N LYS A 184 -6.58 15.31 -19.39
CA LYS A 184 -7.56 16.38 -19.66
C LYS A 184 -6.91 17.77 -19.63
N ALA A 185 -6.04 18.03 -18.66
CA ALA A 185 -5.31 19.29 -18.57
C ALA A 185 -4.35 19.49 -19.77
N SER A 186 -3.64 18.43 -20.16
CA SER A 186 -2.74 18.45 -21.33
C SER A 186 -3.50 18.67 -22.64
N LYS A 187 -4.68 18.07 -22.80
CA LYS A 187 -5.55 18.32 -23.96
C LYS A 187 -6.05 19.77 -24.00
N ALA A 188 -6.39 20.34 -22.84
CA ALA A 188 -6.79 21.74 -22.74
C ALA A 188 -5.64 22.70 -23.10
N GLN A 189 -4.41 22.40 -22.64
CA GLN A 189 -3.22 23.17 -23.03
C GLN A 189 -2.97 23.11 -24.53
N GLN A 190 -3.01 21.90 -25.12
CA GLN A 190 -2.81 21.73 -26.55
C GLN A 190 -3.84 22.51 -27.37
N TYR A 191 -5.09 22.59 -26.91
CA TYR A 191 -6.12 23.40 -27.55
C TYR A 191 -5.77 24.89 -27.53
N VAL A 192 -5.36 25.40 -26.37
CA VAL A 192 -4.91 26.79 -26.20
C VAL A 192 -3.73 27.10 -27.12
N ASP A 193 -2.73 26.22 -27.16
CA ASP A 193 -1.54 26.41 -27.97
C ASP A 193 -1.84 26.48 -29.48
N MET A 194 -2.85 25.75 -29.96
CA MET A 194 -3.23 25.70 -31.38
C MET A 194 -4.23 26.78 -31.80
N HIS A 195 -5.18 27.17 -30.93
CA HIS A 195 -6.33 27.99 -31.33
C HIS A 195 -6.33 29.41 -30.76
N VAL A 196 -5.52 29.69 -29.72
CA VAL A 196 -5.47 31.01 -29.09
C VAL A 196 -4.21 31.74 -29.59
N PRO A 197 -4.36 32.79 -30.42
CA PRO A 197 -3.22 33.56 -30.91
C PRO A 197 -2.61 34.45 -29.81
N ASP A 198 -3.40 34.86 -28.81
CA ASP A 198 -3.00 35.81 -27.77
C ASP A 198 -1.82 35.33 -26.91
N GLU A 199 -0.88 36.23 -26.60
CA GLU A 199 0.27 35.94 -25.74
C GLU A 199 -0.13 35.68 -24.27
N ASP A 200 -1.24 36.28 -23.82
CA ASP A 200 -1.76 36.14 -22.45
C ASP A 200 -3.12 35.46 -22.42
N LEU A 201 -3.22 34.35 -21.67
CA LEU A 201 -4.45 33.56 -21.54
C LEU A 201 -5.56 34.28 -20.75
N SER A 202 -5.21 35.29 -19.96
CA SER A 202 -6.15 36.07 -19.13
C SER A 202 -7.08 36.97 -19.95
N ASN A 203 -6.64 37.42 -21.13
CA ASN A 203 -7.40 38.32 -21.99
C ASN A 203 -8.13 37.60 -23.13
N ALA A 204 -7.85 36.31 -23.34
CA ALA A 204 -8.41 35.52 -24.43
C ALA A 204 -9.83 35.03 -24.12
N SER A 205 -10.75 35.13 -25.08
CA SER A 205 -12.08 34.54 -24.96
C SER A 205 -12.02 33.02 -25.19
N LEU A 206 -12.07 32.25 -24.12
CA LEU A 206 -12.01 30.78 -24.16
C LEU A 206 -13.42 30.16 -24.08
N PRO A 207 -13.65 29.02 -24.73
CA PRO A 207 -14.85 28.22 -24.50
C PRO A 207 -14.87 27.71 -23.05
N ASP A 208 -16.07 27.65 -22.45
CA ASP A 208 -16.27 27.32 -21.03
C ASP A 208 -15.59 26.00 -20.61
N GLU A 209 -15.52 25.02 -21.51
CA GLU A 209 -14.87 23.72 -21.26
C GLU A 209 -13.36 23.85 -21.03
N VAL A 210 -12.70 24.78 -21.72
CA VAL A 210 -11.25 25.02 -21.61
C VAL A 210 -10.98 26.02 -20.49
N ALA A 211 -11.83 27.04 -20.35
CA ALA A 211 -11.78 28.01 -19.26
C ALA A 211 -11.87 27.34 -17.88
N TYR A 212 -12.59 26.22 -17.76
CA TYR A 212 -12.63 25.44 -16.52
C TYR A 212 -11.24 25.06 -15.98
N PHE A 213 -10.29 24.76 -16.85
CA PHE A 213 -8.94 24.34 -16.45
C PHE A 213 -8.03 25.51 -16.05
N THR A 214 -8.46 26.76 -16.24
CA THR A 214 -7.75 27.95 -15.74
C THR A 214 -8.19 28.35 -14.34
N TYR A 215 -9.33 27.84 -13.86
CA TYR A 215 -9.88 28.23 -12.56
C TYR A 215 -9.12 27.69 -11.34
N ALA A 216 -9.12 28.51 -10.28
CA ALA A 216 -8.60 28.16 -8.96
C ALA A 216 -9.43 27.07 -8.25
N ARG A 217 -8.85 26.45 -7.22
CA ARG A 217 -9.40 25.27 -6.52
C ARG A 217 -10.81 25.46 -5.98
N ILE A 218 -11.17 26.68 -5.54
CA ILE A 218 -12.51 26.98 -4.98
C ILE A 218 -13.63 26.80 -6.01
N LYS A 219 -13.33 26.97 -7.31
CA LYS A 219 -14.30 26.87 -8.40
C LYS A 219 -14.32 25.49 -9.07
N TRP A 220 -13.55 24.53 -8.56
CA TRP A 220 -13.54 23.18 -9.13
C TRP A 220 -14.85 22.47 -8.88
N ARG A 221 -15.26 21.62 -9.84
CA ARG A 221 -16.46 20.80 -9.67
C ARG A 221 -16.24 19.79 -8.53
N PRO A 222 -17.26 19.49 -7.70
CA PRO A 222 -17.12 18.52 -6.61
C PRO A 222 -16.70 17.12 -7.08
N SER A 223 -17.06 16.74 -8.31
CA SER A 223 -16.72 15.45 -8.92
C SER A 223 -15.43 15.48 -9.75
N ASP A 224 -14.56 16.47 -9.53
CA ASP A 224 -13.33 16.61 -10.29
C ASP A 224 -12.36 15.44 -9.99
N PRO A 225 -11.78 14.78 -11.02
CA PRO A 225 -10.92 13.62 -10.85
C PRO A 225 -9.68 13.89 -9.98
N GLN A 226 -9.19 15.13 -9.91
CA GLN A 226 -8.08 15.49 -9.03
C GLN A 226 -8.47 15.38 -7.55
N ILE A 227 -9.65 15.89 -7.18
CA ILE A 227 -10.14 15.84 -5.79
C ILE A 227 -10.35 14.39 -5.37
N ILE A 228 -10.93 13.57 -6.26
CA ILE A 228 -11.11 12.13 -6.04
C ILE A 228 -9.74 11.45 -5.85
N SER A 229 -8.75 11.77 -6.70
CA SER A 229 -7.40 11.21 -6.57
C SER A 229 -6.74 11.56 -5.23
N GLU A 230 -6.87 12.81 -4.76
CA GLU A 230 -6.31 13.25 -3.48
C GLU A 230 -6.98 12.54 -2.30
N GLY A 231 -8.30 12.36 -2.33
CA GLY A 231 -9.04 11.62 -1.31
C GLY A 231 -8.66 10.15 -1.24
N LEU A 232 -8.61 9.46 -2.40
CA LEU A 232 -8.19 8.06 -2.46
C LEU A 232 -6.73 7.89 -2.05
N TYR A 233 -5.84 8.80 -2.46
CA TYR A 233 -4.43 8.78 -2.05
C TYR A 233 -4.29 8.89 -0.52
N ALA A 234 -5.04 9.78 0.12
CA ALA A 234 -4.99 9.93 1.58
C ALA A 234 -5.42 8.64 2.30
N ILE A 235 -6.49 7.98 1.83
CA ILE A 235 -6.92 6.69 2.36
C ILE A 235 -5.84 5.63 2.16
N ALA A 236 -5.23 5.56 0.98
CA ALA A 236 -4.17 4.60 0.67
C ALA A 236 -2.92 4.81 1.56
N VAL A 237 -2.55 6.06 1.85
CA VAL A 237 -1.45 6.40 2.77
C VAL A 237 -1.74 5.88 4.18
N VAL A 238 -2.96 6.11 4.72
CA VAL A 238 -3.34 5.61 6.05
C VAL A 238 -3.31 4.08 6.10
N LEU A 239 -3.88 3.41 5.10
CA LEU A 239 -3.84 1.94 4.99
C LEU A 239 -2.41 1.42 4.86
N SER A 240 -1.51 2.16 4.19
CA SER A 240 -0.09 1.81 4.12
C SER A 240 0.52 1.74 5.51
N PHE A 241 0.37 2.77 6.34
CA PHE A 241 0.95 2.75 7.69
C PHE A 241 0.42 1.60 8.56
N SER A 242 -0.83 1.15 8.34
CA SER A 242 -1.39 -0.01 9.05
C SER A 242 -0.62 -1.32 8.77
N ARG A 243 0.05 -1.43 7.61
CA ARG A 243 0.83 -2.61 7.21
C ARG A 243 2.13 -2.79 8.02
N ILE A 244 2.55 -1.81 8.82
CA ILE A 244 3.65 -2.01 9.79
C ILE A 244 3.32 -3.14 10.78
N ALA A 245 2.03 -3.35 11.08
CA ALA A 245 1.58 -4.40 11.97
C ALA A 245 2.00 -5.81 11.54
N TYR A 246 2.36 -6.05 10.28
CA TYR A 246 2.86 -7.35 9.80
C TYR A 246 4.27 -7.67 10.28
N ILE A 247 5.07 -6.65 10.58
CA ILE A 247 6.47 -6.79 10.97
C ILE A 247 6.59 -6.93 12.49
N LEU A 248 5.62 -6.38 13.25
CA LEU A 248 5.58 -6.39 14.71
C LEU A 248 5.64 -7.79 15.37
N PRO A 249 5.05 -8.88 14.83
CA PRO A 249 5.11 -10.19 15.47
C PRO A 249 6.51 -10.79 15.50
N ALA A 250 7.43 -10.31 14.65
CA ALA A 250 8.81 -10.80 14.58
C ALA A 250 9.65 -10.38 15.79
N ASN A 251 9.16 -9.44 16.62
CA ASN A 251 9.83 -9.05 17.85
C ASN A 251 9.27 -9.81 19.06
N GLU A 252 10.16 -10.32 19.92
CA GLU A 252 9.84 -11.12 21.09
C GLU A 252 8.87 -10.42 22.05
N SER A 253 9.02 -9.09 22.21
CA SER A 253 8.16 -8.29 23.09
C SER A 253 6.83 -7.88 22.48
N PHE A 254 6.74 -7.68 21.16
CA PHE A 254 5.53 -7.18 20.49
C PHE A 254 4.60 -8.28 19.98
N GLY A 255 5.11 -9.51 19.75
CA GLY A 255 4.30 -10.65 19.33
C GLY A 255 3.10 -10.94 20.25
N PRO A 256 3.31 -11.17 21.56
CA PRO A 256 2.22 -11.45 22.49
C PRO A 256 1.18 -10.31 22.56
N LEU A 257 1.63 -9.06 22.46
CA LEU A 257 0.78 -7.87 22.47
C LEU A 257 -0.13 -7.81 21.23
N GLN A 258 0.39 -8.13 20.05
CA GLN A 258 -0.40 -8.13 18.83
C GLN A 258 -1.43 -9.26 18.82
N ILE A 259 -1.07 -10.44 19.34
CA ILE A 259 -2.00 -11.57 19.44
C ILE A 259 -3.14 -11.26 20.40
N SER A 260 -2.86 -10.61 21.54
CA SER A 260 -3.91 -10.20 22.48
C SER A 260 -4.82 -9.13 21.86
N LEU A 261 -4.25 -8.12 21.18
CA LEU A 261 -5.00 -7.10 20.44
C LEU A 261 -5.91 -7.71 19.35
N GLY A 262 -5.40 -8.68 18.57
CA GLY A 262 -6.19 -9.35 17.55
C GLY A 262 -7.40 -10.11 18.10
N ARG A 263 -7.29 -10.67 19.31
CA ARG A 263 -8.42 -11.35 19.99
C ARG A 263 -9.45 -10.35 20.50
N THR A 264 -9.01 -9.27 21.15
CA THR A 264 -9.92 -8.24 21.67
C THR A 264 -10.67 -7.52 20.55
N VAL A 265 -10.02 -7.25 19.41
CA VAL A 265 -10.68 -6.67 18.22
C VAL A 265 -11.80 -7.57 17.71
N LYS A 266 -11.58 -8.89 17.64
CA LYS A 266 -12.65 -9.84 17.26
C LYS A 266 -13.83 -9.82 18.23
N ASP A 267 -13.57 -9.64 19.52
CA ASP A 267 -14.64 -9.51 20.51
C ASP A 267 -15.37 -8.17 20.41
N ILE A 268 -14.65 -7.07 20.14
CA ILE A 268 -15.25 -5.75 19.85
C ILE A 268 -16.22 -5.84 18.67
N PHE A 269 -15.87 -6.53 17.59
CA PHE A 269 -16.76 -6.71 16.43
C PHE A 269 -18.09 -7.36 16.80
N LYS A 270 -18.12 -8.29 17.76
CA LYS A 270 -19.38 -8.89 18.25
C LYS A 270 -20.26 -7.85 18.93
N PHE A 271 -19.67 -6.98 19.76
CA PHE A 271 -20.39 -5.89 20.41
C PHE A 271 -20.82 -4.79 19.44
N MET A 272 -20.05 -4.54 18.38
CA MET A 272 -20.38 -3.55 17.35
C MET A 272 -21.70 -3.85 16.65
N VAL A 273 -22.08 -5.11 16.49
CA VAL A 273 -23.38 -5.48 15.89
C VAL A 273 -24.55 -4.95 16.73
N ILE A 274 -24.50 -5.16 18.05
CA ILE A 274 -25.53 -4.67 18.98
C ILE A 274 -25.51 -3.13 19.00
N PHE A 275 -24.33 -2.53 19.03
CA PHE A 275 -24.17 -1.08 19.00
C PHE A 275 -24.79 -0.46 17.75
N ILE A 276 -24.55 -1.00 16.56
CA ILE A 276 -25.13 -0.51 15.30
C ILE A 276 -26.65 -0.66 15.31
N MET A 277 -27.19 -1.77 15.83
CA MET A 277 -28.63 -1.96 15.93
C MET A 277 -29.30 -0.88 16.79
N VAL A 278 -28.72 -0.59 17.97
CA VAL A 278 -29.20 0.48 18.85
C VAL A 278 -29.04 1.85 18.19
N PHE A 279 -27.87 2.11 17.59
CA PHE A 279 -27.57 3.38 16.91
C PHE A 279 -28.57 3.67 15.79
N VAL A 280 -28.89 2.68 14.95
CA VAL A 280 -29.86 2.83 13.86
C VAL A 280 -31.28 3.05 14.40
N ALA A 281 -31.69 2.35 15.46
CA ALA A 281 -32.99 2.56 16.09
C ALA A 281 -33.14 4.01 16.60
N PHE A 282 -32.12 4.54 17.28
CA PHE A 282 -32.10 5.94 17.71
C PHE A 282 -32.03 6.92 16.55
N MET A 283 -31.23 6.64 15.52
CA MET A 283 -31.12 7.48 14.32
C MET A 283 -32.48 7.62 13.63
N ILE A 284 -33.21 6.53 13.43
CA ILE A 284 -34.56 6.54 12.84
C ILE A 284 -35.56 7.26 13.76
N GLY A 285 -35.52 7.01 15.07
CA GLY A 285 -36.37 7.69 16.04
C GLY A 285 -36.19 9.21 16.04
N MET A 286 -34.94 9.67 16.01
CA MET A 286 -34.59 11.09 15.95
C MET A 286 -34.95 11.71 14.60
N PHE A 287 -34.72 11.01 13.49
CA PHE A 287 -35.14 11.46 12.16
C PHE A 287 -36.66 11.64 12.08
N ASN A 288 -37.45 10.65 12.54
CA ASN A 288 -38.92 10.74 12.53
C ASN A 288 -39.47 11.86 13.41
N LEU A 289 -38.79 12.17 14.53
CA LEU A 289 -39.19 13.27 15.42
C LEU A 289 -38.89 14.64 14.82
N TYR A 290 -37.73 14.80 14.18
CA TYR A 290 -37.23 16.10 13.74
C TYR A 290 -37.41 16.41 12.25
N SER A 291 -37.83 15.44 11.41
CA SER A 291 -38.00 15.61 9.96
C SER A 291 -38.95 16.75 9.60
N TYR A 292 -40.03 16.93 10.37
CA TYR A 292 -41.01 18.01 10.14
C TYR A 292 -40.49 19.41 10.47
N TYR A 293 -39.38 19.53 11.21
CA TYR A 293 -38.84 20.81 11.66
C TYR A 293 -37.73 21.37 10.74
N LEU A 294 -37.70 20.93 9.48
CA LEU A 294 -36.78 21.46 8.47
C LEU A 294 -36.95 22.99 8.33
N GLY A 295 -35.87 23.75 8.53
CA GLY A 295 -35.89 25.22 8.46
C GLY A 295 -36.42 25.94 9.71
N ALA A 296 -36.94 25.20 10.70
CA ALA A 296 -37.45 25.75 11.97
C ALA A 296 -36.53 25.47 13.18
N LYS A 297 -35.33 24.92 12.94
CA LYS A 297 -34.32 24.63 13.95
C LYS A 297 -33.10 25.54 13.80
N TYR A 298 -32.48 25.87 14.93
CA TYR A 298 -31.22 26.60 14.97
C TYR A 298 -30.04 25.80 14.38
N ASN A 299 -30.04 24.47 14.54
CA ASN A 299 -29.01 23.58 14.00
C ASN A 299 -29.62 22.67 12.90
N PRO A 300 -28.96 22.51 11.73
CA PRO A 300 -29.44 21.69 10.62
C PRO A 300 -29.41 20.16 10.87
N ALA A 301 -29.00 19.69 12.05
CA ALA A 301 -28.95 18.25 12.34
C ALA A 301 -30.36 17.59 12.44
N PHE A 302 -30.40 16.29 12.09
CA PHE A 302 -31.55 15.37 12.21
C PHE A 302 -32.71 15.59 11.22
N THR A 303 -32.50 16.35 10.15
CA THR A 303 -33.55 16.65 9.15
C THR A 303 -33.35 15.96 7.81
N THR A 304 -32.21 15.27 7.61
CA THR A 304 -31.83 14.51 6.40
C THR A 304 -31.30 13.14 6.77
#